data_AF-A0A931U3P0-F1
#
_entry.id   AF-A0A931U3P0-F1
#
_cell.length_a   1.000
_cell.length_b   1.000
_cell.length_c   1.000
_cell.angle_alpha   90.00
_cell.angle_beta   90.00
_cell.angle_gamma   90.00
#
_symmetry.space_group_name_H-M   'P 1'
#
loop_
_entity.id
_entity.type
_entity.pdbx_description
1 polymer ?
#
loop_
_entity_poly.entity_id
_entity_poly.type
_entity_poly.pdbx_seq_one_letter_code
_entity_poly.pdbx_strand_id
1 'polypeptide(L)'
;MIVFFKSYDPAFLTNKLEFRKALALAVDWDAIFKAFYPKEVASRHEGGGPLFSPVTLGYDPALRPYQYQPDEAKKLLQQAGYKGEKITFWNYALSYNPEQREVNEVVASYWRAAGINVELVPVEFGIIRSKAVARPQAFDPPAAIGVNVPAARPSLLGNMRVWMLGHEGGGTFAAYWNSEKINRYFTELTSVVDEKDRDQRLRKINQELYDEYWSVPIGIVNLVYAAGPKVADWQPTNGALDDYAFETLAPKR
;
A
#
# COMPACT_ATOMS: atom_id res chain seq x y z
N MET A 1 -1.35 -2.55 2.02
CA MET A 1 -0.73 -1.21 2.23
C MET A 1 -1.74 -0.27 2.86
N ILE A 2 -1.30 0.67 3.70
CA ILE A 2 -2.15 1.78 4.16
C ILE A 2 -2.22 2.85 3.07
N VAL A 3 -3.43 3.27 2.72
CA VAL A 3 -3.70 4.31 1.72
C VAL A 3 -4.17 5.58 2.42
N PHE A 4 -3.62 6.72 2.00
CA PHE A 4 -4.02 8.04 2.47
C PHE A 4 -4.91 8.71 1.42
N PHE A 5 -6.23 8.68 1.61
CA PHE A 5 -7.16 9.31 0.68
C PHE A 5 -7.07 10.83 0.78
N LYS A 6 -7.27 11.52 -0.36
CA LYS A 6 -7.13 12.98 -0.47
C LYS A 6 -5.81 13.55 0.07
N SER A 7 -4.72 12.77 0.09
CA SER A 7 -3.41 13.24 0.55
C SER A 7 -2.85 14.40 -0.30
N TYR A 8 -3.37 14.62 -1.50
CA TYR A 8 -3.02 15.77 -2.34
C TYR A 8 -3.71 17.08 -1.95
N ASP A 9 -4.71 17.02 -1.07
CA ASP A 9 -5.48 18.17 -0.62
C ASP A 9 -4.84 18.77 0.64
N PRO A 10 -4.37 20.03 0.64
CA PRO A 10 -3.72 20.65 1.81
C PRO A 10 -4.61 20.76 3.05
N ALA A 11 -5.93 20.63 2.92
CA ALA A 11 -6.84 20.57 4.06
C ALA A 11 -6.70 19.27 4.88
N PHE A 12 -6.04 18.26 4.33
CA PHE A 12 -5.85 16.96 4.97
C PHE A 12 -4.48 16.89 5.64
N LEU A 13 -4.44 16.39 6.88
CA LEU A 13 -3.21 16.13 7.62
C LEU A 13 -2.30 15.15 6.86
N THR A 14 -2.88 14.22 6.09
CA THR A 14 -2.14 13.27 5.25
C THR A 14 -1.38 13.91 4.08
N ASN A 15 -1.60 15.20 3.79
CA ASN A 15 -0.74 15.98 2.89
C ASN A 15 0.65 16.23 3.48
N LYS A 16 0.74 16.32 4.81
CA LYS A 16 2.00 16.56 5.54
C LYS A 16 2.82 15.28 5.67
N LEU A 17 4.11 15.36 5.35
CA LEU A 17 5.02 14.22 5.42
C LEU A 17 5.13 13.71 6.85
N GLU A 18 5.24 14.62 7.82
CA GLU A 18 5.41 14.31 9.23
C GLU A 18 4.23 13.49 9.77
N PHE A 19 3.01 13.80 9.33
CA PHE A 19 1.82 13.05 9.72
C PHE A 19 1.81 11.62 9.16
N ARG A 20 2.11 11.46 7.86
CA ARG A 20 2.22 10.13 7.23
C ARG A 20 3.33 9.30 7.87
N LYS A 21 4.48 9.91 8.12
CA LYS A 21 5.61 9.29 8.80
C LYS A 21 5.24 8.87 10.22
N ALA A 22 4.56 9.72 10.98
CA ALA A 22 4.08 9.37 12.32
C ALA A 22 3.18 8.12 12.31
N LEU A 23 2.21 8.06 11.38
CA LEU A 23 1.32 6.90 11.23
C LEU A 23 2.07 5.61 10.90
N ALA A 24 3.12 5.69 10.09
CA ALA A 24 3.97 4.55 9.73
C ALA A 24 4.79 4.03 10.92
N LEU A 25 5.39 4.94 11.71
CA LEU A 25 6.25 4.61 12.84
C LEU A 25 5.48 4.22 14.11
N ALA A 26 4.19 4.56 14.19
CA ALA A 26 3.35 4.29 15.36
C ALA A 26 2.85 2.84 15.48
N VAL A 27 3.09 1.98 14.48
CA VAL A 27 2.53 0.62 14.43
C VAL A 27 3.65 -0.41 14.43
N ASP A 28 3.57 -1.37 15.36
CA ASP A 28 4.44 -2.54 15.36
C ASP A 28 3.89 -3.61 14.40
N TRP A 29 4.28 -3.48 13.14
CA TRP A 29 3.91 -4.44 12.11
C TRP A 29 4.53 -5.82 12.32
N ASP A 30 5.69 -5.93 12.95
CA ASP A 30 6.33 -7.23 13.16
C ASP A 30 5.54 -8.05 14.20
N ALA A 31 5.05 -7.38 15.25
CA ALA A 31 4.12 -7.97 16.21
C ALA A 31 2.78 -8.37 15.56
N ILE A 32 2.21 -7.52 14.69
CA ILE A 32 0.98 -7.83 13.95
C ILE A 32 1.18 -9.05 13.05
N PHE A 33 2.28 -9.09 12.28
CA PHE A 33 2.57 -10.23 11.40
C PHE A 33 2.72 -11.52 12.20
N LYS A 34 3.45 -11.48 13.32
CA LYS A 34 3.59 -12.64 14.20
C LYS A 34 2.24 -13.16 14.75
N ALA A 35 1.27 -12.28 14.98
CA ALA A 35 -0.02 -12.63 15.59
C ALA A 35 -1.07 -13.10 14.58
N PHE A 36 -1.13 -12.49 13.40
CA PHE A 36 -2.21 -12.70 12.43
C PHE A 36 -1.79 -13.52 11.20
N TYR A 37 -0.50 -13.52 10.86
CA TYR A 37 -0.03 -14.01 9.58
C TYR A 37 1.04 -15.09 9.76
N PRO A 38 0.70 -16.38 9.53
CA PRO A 38 1.71 -17.44 9.44
C PRO A 38 2.77 -17.07 8.41
N LYS A 39 4.04 -17.39 8.71
CA LYS A 39 5.19 -16.98 7.87
C LYS A 39 5.13 -17.56 6.46
N GLU A 40 4.43 -18.67 6.30
CA GLU A 40 4.19 -19.36 5.04
C GLU A 40 3.19 -18.59 4.15
N VAL A 41 2.26 -17.86 4.78
CA VAL A 41 1.15 -17.17 4.10
C VAL A 41 1.46 -15.72 3.81
N ALA A 42 2.15 -15.01 4.71
CA ALA A 42 2.53 -13.62 4.45
C ALA A 42 3.84 -13.23 5.11
N SER A 43 4.50 -12.23 4.53
CA SER A 43 5.73 -11.66 5.03
C SER A 43 5.67 -10.14 5.03
N ARG A 44 6.52 -9.51 5.84
CA ARG A 44 6.71 -8.06 5.82
C ARG A 44 7.19 -7.64 4.43
N HIS A 45 6.67 -6.51 3.97
CA HIS A 45 7.06 -5.96 2.69
C HIS A 45 8.43 -5.32 2.81
N GLU A 46 9.38 -5.80 2.01
CA GLU A 46 10.68 -5.17 1.79
C GLU A 46 10.71 -4.58 0.38
N GLY A 47 11.72 -3.77 0.07
CA GLY A 47 11.92 -3.31 -1.30
C GLY A 47 11.47 -1.90 -1.61
N GLY A 48 11.05 -1.13 -0.61
CA GLY A 48 10.59 0.24 -0.75
C GLY A 48 9.08 0.40 -0.62
N GLY A 49 8.47 1.15 -1.55
CA GLY A 49 7.04 1.44 -1.56
C GLY A 49 6.19 0.20 -1.90
N PRO A 50 4.93 0.15 -1.46
CA PRO A 50 4.09 -1.05 -1.51
C PRO A 50 3.70 -1.56 -2.92
N LEU A 51 4.07 -0.84 -3.98
CA LEU A 51 3.85 -1.26 -5.37
C LEU A 51 5.07 -1.94 -6.00
N PHE A 52 6.22 -1.90 -5.33
CA PHE A 52 7.47 -2.50 -5.78
C PHE A 52 7.63 -3.88 -5.15
N SER A 53 7.88 -4.91 -5.94
CA SER A 53 8.11 -6.27 -5.46
C SER A 53 9.30 -6.91 -6.20
N PRO A 54 9.84 -8.04 -5.72
CA PRO A 54 10.99 -8.69 -6.36
C PRO A 54 10.81 -9.04 -7.85
N VAL A 55 9.56 -9.04 -8.34
CA VAL A 55 9.21 -9.32 -9.74
C VAL A 55 8.96 -8.06 -10.58
N THR A 56 9.16 -6.86 -10.02
CA THR A 56 8.97 -5.58 -10.71
C THR A 56 10.26 -4.78 -10.80
N LEU A 57 10.43 -4.03 -11.89
CA LEU A 57 11.51 -3.05 -12.01
C LEU A 57 11.40 -1.97 -10.92
N GLY A 58 12.53 -1.46 -10.47
CA GLY A 58 12.62 -0.44 -9.43
C GLY A 58 12.68 -0.98 -8.00
N TYR A 59 12.46 -2.28 -7.80
CA TYR A 59 12.55 -2.91 -6.48
C TYR A 59 13.95 -2.80 -5.90
N ASP A 60 14.06 -2.28 -4.67
CA ASP A 60 15.35 -2.08 -4.01
C ASP A 60 15.43 -2.84 -2.68
N PRO A 61 16.10 -4.01 -2.62
CA PRO A 61 16.21 -4.81 -1.41
C PRO A 61 16.98 -4.12 -0.27
N ALA A 62 17.68 -3.01 -0.54
CA ALA A 62 18.31 -2.21 0.51
C ALA A 62 17.27 -1.41 1.32
N LEU A 63 16.08 -1.14 0.76
CA LEU A 63 14.99 -0.47 1.43
C LEU A 63 14.26 -1.44 2.38
N ARG A 64 14.46 -1.22 3.67
CA ARG A 64 13.90 -2.04 4.74
C ARG A 64 12.49 -1.58 5.14
N PRO A 65 11.69 -2.44 5.79
CA PRO A 65 10.42 -2.02 6.36
C PRO A 65 10.61 -0.87 7.36
N TYR A 66 9.66 0.07 7.41
CA TYR A 66 9.68 1.13 8.43
C TYR A 66 9.65 0.51 9.83
N GLN A 67 10.53 1.01 10.70
CA GLN A 67 10.70 0.51 12.07
C GLN A 67 9.67 1.10 13.02
N TYR A 68 9.20 0.30 13.98
CA TYR A 68 8.32 0.77 15.04
C TYR A 68 9.07 1.73 15.99
N GLN A 69 8.67 3.00 15.98
CA GLN A 69 9.29 4.08 16.75
C GLN A 69 8.19 5.01 17.31
N PRO A 70 7.42 4.55 18.32
CA PRO A 70 6.25 5.26 18.80
C PRO A 70 6.57 6.63 19.44
N ASP A 71 7.75 6.79 20.04
CA ASP A 71 8.16 8.07 20.63
C ASP A 71 8.51 9.11 19.55
N GLU A 72 9.11 8.67 18.44
CA GLU A 72 9.35 9.53 17.29
C GLU A 72 8.04 9.89 16.59
N ALA A 73 7.11 8.92 16.47
CA ALA A 73 5.78 9.18 15.94
C ALA A 73 5.07 10.31 16.71
N LYS A 74 5.10 10.29 18.04
CA LYS A 74 4.53 11.36 18.88
C LYS A 74 5.12 12.74 18.59
N LYS A 75 6.44 12.84 18.40
CA LYS A 75 7.11 14.12 18.04
C LYS A 75 6.68 14.60 16.66
N LEU A 76 6.61 13.70 15.69
CA LEU A 76 6.21 14.00 14.32
C LEU A 76 4.75 14.48 14.24
N LEU A 77 3.85 13.94 15.07
CA LEU A 77 2.48 14.45 15.17
C LEU A 77 2.45 15.94 15.58
N GLN A 78 3.28 16.32 16.55
CA GLN A 78 3.40 17.72 16.98
C GLN A 78 3.95 18.61 15.84
N GLN A 79 4.98 18.15 15.14
CA GLN A 79 5.54 18.85 13.97
C GLN A 79 4.54 18.99 12.83
N ALA A 80 3.70 17.98 12.62
CA ALA A 80 2.58 18.04 11.67
C ALA A 80 1.48 19.03 12.10
N GLY A 81 1.57 19.61 13.30
CA GLY A 81 0.54 20.49 13.86
C GLY A 81 -0.76 19.76 14.20
N TYR A 82 -0.70 18.45 14.44
CA TYR A 82 -1.84 17.65 14.90
C TYR A 82 -2.21 18.03 16.33
N LYS A 83 -3.46 18.37 16.57
CA LYS A 83 -3.97 18.86 17.86
C LYS A 83 -4.91 17.85 18.55
N GLY A 84 -4.97 16.62 18.05
CA GLY A 84 -5.88 15.59 18.56
C GLY A 84 -7.22 15.54 17.82
N GLU A 85 -7.30 16.13 16.63
CA GLU A 85 -8.48 16.06 15.78
C GLU A 85 -8.84 14.60 15.48
N LYS A 86 -10.15 14.31 15.41
CA LYS A 86 -10.60 12.97 15.06
C LYS A 86 -10.24 12.65 13.61
N ILE A 87 -9.55 11.54 13.37
CA ILE A 87 -9.22 11.06 12.03
C ILE A 87 -10.02 9.80 11.70
N THR A 88 -10.38 9.63 10.43
CA THR A 88 -11.20 8.49 10.00
C THR A 88 -10.32 7.39 9.41
N PHE A 89 -10.42 6.20 9.99
CA PHE A 89 -9.86 4.96 9.44
C PHE A 89 -10.98 4.03 9.01
N TRP A 90 -11.14 3.87 7.69
CA TRP A 90 -12.19 3.03 7.11
C TRP A 90 -11.85 1.56 7.26
N ASN A 91 -12.74 0.81 7.90
CA ASN A 91 -12.56 -0.59 8.20
C ASN A 91 -13.41 -1.49 7.29
N TYR A 92 -12.74 -2.16 6.35
CA TYR A 92 -13.34 -3.09 5.40
C TYR A 92 -12.38 -4.24 5.15
N ALA A 93 -12.92 -5.41 4.82
CA ALA A 93 -12.14 -6.55 4.36
C ALA A 93 -12.15 -6.60 2.83
N LEU A 94 -11.07 -7.14 2.26
CA LEU A 94 -11.00 -7.49 0.84
C LEU A 94 -11.00 -9.02 0.75
N SER A 95 -11.48 -9.58 -0.36
CA SER A 95 -11.64 -11.04 -0.51
C SER A 95 -10.36 -11.84 -0.26
N TYR A 96 -9.18 -11.22 -0.45
CA TYR A 96 -7.87 -11.85 -0.32
C TYR A 96 -7.19 -11.59 1.03
N ASN A 97 -7.84 -10.86 1.95
CA ASN A 97 -7.35 -10.56 3.30
C ASN A 97 -8.57 -10.45 4.25
N PRO A 98 -9.16 -11.59 4.66
CA PRO A 98 -10.34 -11.60 5.52
C PRO A 98 -10.06 -11.04 6.93
N GLU A 99 -8.85 -11.24 7.46
CA GLU A 99 -8.37 -10.76 8.77
C GLU A 99 -8.15 -9.24 8.84
N GLN A 100 -8.35 -8.52 7.72
CA GLN A 100 -8.03 -7.09 7.63
C GLN A 100 -8.79 -6.27 8.67
N ARG A 101 -10.02 -6.68 9.03
CA ARG A 101 -10.86 -5.93 9.98
C ARG A 101 -10.27 -5.96 11.38
N GLU A 102 -9.84 -7.13 11.82
CA GLU A 102 -9.21 -7.37 13.11
C GLU A 102 -7.81 -6.74 13.16
N VAL A 103 -7.05 -6.83 12.06
CA VAL A 103 -5.75 -6.14 11.95
C VAL A 103 -5.93 -4.62 12.07
N ASN A 104 -6.97 -4.05 11.45
CA ASN A 104 -7.25 -2.62 11.56
C ASN A 104 -7.63 -2.17 12.97
N GLU A 105 -8.28 -3.03 13.76
CA GLU A 105 -8.54 -2.76 15.18
C GLU A 105 -7.24 -2.65 15.98
N VAL A 106 -6.29 -3.55 15.72
CA VAL A 106 -4.97 -3.52 16.35
C VAL A 106 -4.17 -2.29 15.90
N VAL A 107 -4.18 -1.96 14.61
CA VAL A 107 -3.58 -0.72 14.08
C VAL A 107 -4.19 0.52 14.76
N ALA A 108 -5.51 0.58 14.88
CA ALA A 108 -6.18 1.68 15.56
C ALA A 108 -5.78 1.76 17.05
N SER A 109 -5.57 0.62 17.72
CA SER A 109 -5.06 0.58 19.10
C SER A 109 -3.64 1.17 19.20
N TYR A 110 -2.73 0.79 18.30
CA TYR A 110 -1.38 1.35 18.22
C TYR A 110 -1.40 2.87 18.00
N TRP A 111 -2.22 3.34 17.07
CA TRP A 111 -2.39 4.77 16.82
C TRP A 111 -2.95 5.52 18.04
N ARG A 112 -3.95 4.97 18.73
CA ARG A 112 -4.46 5.56 19.99
C ARG A 112 -3.38 5.63 21.07
N ALA A 113 -2.57 4.59 21.22
CA ALA A 113 -1.45 4.58 22.16
C ALA A 113 -0.35 5.62 21.81
N ALA A 114 -0.22 5.94 20.52
CA ALA A 114 0.64 7.02 20.03
C ALA A 114 0.00 8.43 20.14
N GLY A 115 -1.22 8.55 20.67
CA GLY A 115 -1.91 9.82 20.86
C GLY A 115 -2.78 10.27 19.68
N ILE A 116 -3.05 9.38 18.72
CA ILE A 116 -3.91 9.67 17.57
C ILE A 116 -5.37 9.34 17.92
N ASN A 117 -6.23 10.34 17.82
CA ASN A 117 -7.67 10.20 17.97
C ASN A 117 -8.28 9.58 16.71
N VAL A 118 -8.11 8.27 16.54
CA VAL A 118 -8.63 7.53 15.39
C VAL A 118 -10.01 6.91 15.65
N GLU A 119 -10.93 7.22 14.76
CA GLU A 119 -12.24 6.57 14.62
C GLU A 119 -12.14 5.47 13.56
N LEU A 120 -12.39 4.23 13.97
CA LEU A 120 -12.42 3.08 13.08
C LEU A 120 -13.86 2.90 12.61
N VAL A 121 -14.12 3.06 11.30
CA VAL A 121 -15.48 3.08 10.75
C VAL A 121 -15.74 1.83 9.89
N PRO A 122 -16.56 0.87 10.36
CA PRO A 122 -16.95 -0.29 9.56
C PRO A 122 -17.75 0.12 8.34
N VAL A 123 -17.38 -0.42 7.18
CA VAL A 123 -17.99 -0.06 5.90
C VAL A 123 -17.79 -1.19 4.88
N GLU A 124 -18.62 -1.21 3.85
CA GLU A 124 -18.42 -2.09 2.71
C GLU A 124 -17.45 -1.48 1.69
N PHE A 125 -16.57 -2.31 1.12
CA PHE A 125 -15.51 -1.86 0.22
C PHE A 125 -16.05 -1.11 -1.00
N GLY A 126 -17.21 -1.51 -1.54
CA GLY A 126 -17.84 -0.85 -2.69
C GLY A 126 -18.15 0.63 -2.45
N ILE A 127 -18.51 1.00 -1.22
CA ILE A 127 -18.75 2.39 -0.82
C ILE A 127 -17.44 3.18 -0.82
N ILE A 128 -16.38 2.62 -0.23
CA ILE A 128 -15.06 3.25 -0.18
C ILE A 128 -14.47 3.40 -1.58
N ARG A 129 -14.59 2.37 -2.42
CA ARG A 129 -14.17 2.44 -3.82
C ARG A 129 -14.90 3.56 -4.55
N SER A 130 -16.22 3.68 -4.36
CA SER A 130 -17.02 4.73 -5.01
C SER A 130 -16.59 6.13 -4.58
N LYS A 131 -16.29 6.33 -3.28
CA LYS A 131 -15.73 7.59 -2.76
C LYS A 131 -14.34 7.90 -3.32
N ALA A 132 -13.50 6.88 -3.47
CA ALA A 132 -12.10 7.05 -3.88
C ALA A 132 -11.91 7.26 -5.39
N VAL A 133 -12.84 6.82 -6.24
CA VAL A 133 -12.79 7.07 -7.70
C VAL A 133 -13.61 8.29 -8.14
N ALA A 134 -14.39 8.88 -7.22
CA ALA A 134 -15.12 10.11 -7.48
C ALA A 134 -14.15 11.27 -7.81
N ARG A 135 -14.62 12.23 -8.60
CA ARG A 135 -13.83 13.39 -9.06
C ARG A 135 -14.55 14.69 -8.68
N PRO A 136 -14.13 15.40 -7.62
CA PRO A 136 -13.08 15.03 -6.65
C PRO A 136 -13.48 13.85 -5.74
N GLN A 137 -12.51 13.25 -5.07
CA GLN A 137 -12.77 12.19 -4.07
C GLN A 137 -13.71 12.68 -2.96
N ALA A 138 -14.59 11.78 -2.50
CA ALA A 138 -15.65 12.10 -1.53
C ALA A 138 -15.29 11.64 -0.11
N PHE A 139 -14.20 12.19 0.43
CA PHE A 139 -13.76 12.01 1.81
C PHE A 139 -13.65 13.35 2.53
N ASP A 140 -13.92 13.35 3.83
CA ASP A 140 -13.95 14.54 4.67
C ASP A 140 -12.61 14.74 5.41
N PRO A 141 -12.18 16.01 5.63
CA PRO A 141 -11.03 16.32 6.47
C PRO A 141 -11.30 15.96 7.94
N PRO A 142 -10.28 15.89 8.81
CA PRO A 142 -8.88 16.24 8.56
C PRO A 142 -8.02 15.10 8.03
N ALA A 143 -8.48 13.85 8.05
CA ALA A 143 -7.77 12.72 7.44
C ALA A 143 -8.72 11.55 7.16
N ALA A 144 -8.52 10.90 6.02
CA ALA A 144 -9.21 9.68 5.63
C ALA A 144 -8.20 8.61 5.19
N ILE A 145 -8.23 7.48 5.89
CA ILE A 145 -7.25 6.41 5.76
C ILE A 145 -7.98 5.09 5.50
N GLY A 146 -7.38 4.20 4.72
CA GLY A 146 -7.88 2.84 4.53
C GLY A 146 -6.75 1.86 4.24
N VAL A 147 -7.08 0.58 4.09
CA VAL A 147 -6.12 -0.44 3.66
C VAL A 147 -6.48 -0.94 2.27
N ASN A 148 -5.49 -1.18 1.43
CA ASN A 148 -5.71 -1.82 0.15
C ASN A 148 -4.64 -2.86 -0.18
N VAL A 149 -4.98 -3.77 -1.08
CA VAL A 149 -4.11 -4.82 -1.59
C VAL A 149 -3.91 -4.57 -3.09
N PRO A 150 -2.82 -3.89 -3.49
CA PRO A 150 -2.51 -3.69 -4.89
C PRO A 150 -2.35 -5.01 -5.63
N ALA A 151 -2.87 -5.06 -6.85
CA ALA A 151 -2.61 -6.15 -7.77
C ALA A 151 -1.10 -6.29 -8.04
N ALA A 152 -0.58 -7.52 -8.03
CA ALA A 152 0.67 -7.81 -8.69
C ALA A 152 0.48 -7.58 -10.20
N ARG A 153 1.34 -6.76 -10.80
CA ARG A 153 1.32 -6.44 -12.23
C ARG A 153 2.74 -6.56 -12.79
N PRO A 154 2.94 -7.15 -13.98
CA PRO A 154 4.26 -7.21 -14.60
C PRO A 154 4.91 -5.83 -14.82
N SER A 155 4.09 -4.80 -15.04
CA SER A 155 4.56 -3.42 -15.18
C SER A 155 4.08 -2.54 -14.03
N LEU A 156 5.03 -1.89 -13.37
CA LEU A 156 4.78 -0.90 -12.32
C LEU A 156 3.96 0.30 -12.84
N LEU A 157 4.08 0.66 -14.13
CA LEU A 157 3.31 1.76 -14.72
C LEU A 157 1.79 1.53 -14.56
N GLY A 158 1.33 0.28 -14.71
CA GLY A 158 -0.07 -0.04 -14.48
C GLY A 158 -0.51 0.26 -13.04
N ASN A 159 0.35 -0.06 -12.07
CA ASN A 159 0.10 0.22 -10.66
C ASN A 159 0.21 1.72 -10.33
N MET A 160 1.15 2.45 -10.93
CA MET A 160 1.22 3.92 -10.82
C MET A 160 -0.07 4.57 -11.32
N ARG A 161 -0.59 4.14 -12.47
CA ARG A 161 -1.86 4.66 -13.03
C ARG A 161 -3.06 4.37 -12.14
N VAL A 162 -3.13 3.19 -11.54
CA VAL A 162 -4.24 2.85 -10.65
C VAL A 162 -4.13 3.65 -9.34
N TRP A 163 -2.98 3.63 -8.69
CA TRP A 163 -2.85 4.10 -7.31
C TRP A 163 -2.36 5.53 -7.16
N MET A 164 -1.38 5.96 -7.96
CA MET A 164 -0.60 7.15 -7.66
C MET A 164 -1.01 8.37 -8.48
N LEU A 165 -1.24 8.23 -9.79
CA LEU A 165 -1.50 9.39 -10.67
C LEU A 165 -2.69 10.21 -10.18
N GLY A 166 -2.59 11.53 -10.33
CA GLY A 166 -3.73 12.42 -10.13
C GLY A 166 -4.83 12.13 -11.14
N HIS A 167 -6.08 12.50 -10.83
CA HIS A 167 -7.21 12.26 -11.74
C HIS A 167 -7.06 12.94 -13.11
N GLU A 168 -6.44 14.12 -13.16
CA GLU A 168 -6.10 14.83 -14.41
C GLU A 168 -5.09 14.04 -15.26
N GLY A 169 -4.16 13.34 -14.61
CA GLY A 169 -3.20 12.42 -15.25
C GLY A 169 -3.78 11.05 -15.62
N GLY A 170 -5.10 10.87 -15.49
CA GLY A 170 -5.78 9.61 -15.78
C GLY A 170 -5.73 8.57 -14.64
N GLY A 171 -5.41 9.02 -13.43
CA GLY A 171 -5.35 8.16 -12.25
C GLY A 171 -6.72 7.69 -11.72
N THR A 172 -6.74 6.47 -11.18
CA THR A 172 -7.97 5.86 -10.62
C THR A 172 -8.22 6.28 -9.18
N PHE A 173 -7.22 6.11 -8.30
CA PHE A 173 -7.34 6.38 -6.86
C PHE A 173 -6.60 7.64 -6.40
N ALA A 174 -5.75 8.26 -7.23
CA ALA A 174 -5.06 9.52 -6.91
C ALA A 174 -4.52 9.60 -5.46
N ALA A 175 -3.90 8.52 -4.97
CA ALA A 175 -3.52 8.39 -3.57
C ALA A 175 -2.20 9.09 -3.24
N TYR A 176 -1.44 9.51 -4.25
CA TYR A 176 -0.17 10.19 -4.05
C TYR A 176 -0.37 11.68 -3.77
N TRP A 177 0.36 12.19 -2.78
CA TRP A 177 0.18 13.55 -2.26
C TRP A 177 0.58 14.65 -3.26
N ASN A 178 1.48 14.35 -4.20
CA ASN A 178 1.93 15.31 -5.21
C ASN A 178 1.58 14.83 -6.62
N SER A 179 0.35 15.13 -7.04
CA SER A 179 -0.19 14.70 -8.34
C SER A 179 0.64 15.19 -9.53
N GLU A 180 1.15 16.43 -9.50
CA GLU A 180 1.97 16.98 -10.57
C GLU A 180 3.27 16.17 -10.75
N LYS A 181 3.99 15.94 -9.65
CA LYS A 181 5.26 15.23 -9.67
C LYS A 181 5.12 13.80 -10.19
N ILE A 182 4.11 13.07 -9.73
CA ILE A 182 3.92 11.68 -10.18
C ILE A 182 3.43 11.61 -11.63
N ASN A 183 2.60 12.56 -12.07
CA ASN A 183 2.17 12.64 -13.48
C ASN A 183 3.37 12.90 -14.40
N ARG A 184 4.31 13.75 -13.97
CA ARG A 184 5.57 13.98 -14.67
C ARG A 184 6.42 12.71 -14.73
N TYR A 185 6.67 12.06 -13.58
CA TYR A 185 7.43 10.81 -13.53
C TYR A 185 6.83 9.73 -14.44
N PHE A 186 5.51 9.59 -14.43
CA PHE A 186 4.82 8.63 -15.28
C PHE A 186 5.03 8.93 -16.77
N THR A 187 4.87 10.18 -17.18
CA THR A 187 5.10 10.62 -18.58
C THR A 187 6.53 10.32 -19.02
N GLU A 188 7.51 10.67 -18.18
CA GLU A 188 8.92 10.39 -18.46
C GLU A 188 9.18 8.89 -18.61
N LEU A 189 8.73 8.08 -17.66
CA LEU A 189 8.93 6.62 -17.68
C LEU A 189 8.28 5.94 -18.88
N THR A 190 7.14 6.44 -19.37
CA THR A 190 6.48 5.87 -20.57
C THR A 190 7.30 6.07 -21.84
N SER A 191 8.23 7.05 -21.85
CA SER A 191 9.11 7.32 -22.99
C SER A 191 10.43 6.55 -22.94
N VAL A 192 10.73 5.89 -21.82
CA VAL A 192 11.98 5.12 -21.64
C VAL A 192 11.81 3.75 -22.28
N VAL A 193 12.58 3.45 -23.32
CA VAL A 193 12.56 2.15 -24.02
C VAL A 193 13.51 1.14 -23.39
N ASP A 194 14.71 1.59 -23.00
CA ASP A 194 15.73 0.73 -22.40
C ASP A 194 15.32 0.27 -20.99
N GLU A 195 15.30 -1.05 -20.77
CA GLU A 195 14.82 -1.64 -19.52
C GLU A 195 15.73 -1.29 -18.34
N LYS A 196 17.05 -1.22 -18.56
CA LYS A 196 18.02 -0.91 -17.51
C LYS A 196 17.92 0.55 -17.08
N ASP A 197 17.76 1.48 -18.01
CA ASP A 197 17.47 2.88 -17.70
C ASP A 197 16.13 3.02 -16.97
N ARG A 198 15.10 2.27 -17.40
CA ARG A 198 13.80 2.25 -16.73
C ARG A 198 13.92 1.76 -15.29
N ASP A 199 14.64 0.65 -15.05
CA ASP A 199 14.89 0.10 -13.71
C ASP A 199 15.60 1.13 -12.82
N GLN A 200 16.68 1.74 -13.31
CA GLN A 200 17.44 2.73 -12.54
C GLN A 200 16.61 3.95 -12.17
N ARG A 201 15.77 4.46 -13.09
CA ARG A 201 14.84 5.56 -12.81
C ARG A 201 13.77 5.15 -11.80
N LEU A 202 13.22 3.96 -11.95
CA LEU A 202 12.23 3.43 -11.02
C LEU A 202 12.80 3.20 -9.62
N ARG A 203 14.06 2.77 -9.48
CA ARG A 203 14.75 2.68 -8.18
C ARG A 203 14.85 4.03 -7.49
N LYS A 204 15.22 5.09 -8.23
CA LYS A 204 15.27 6.46 -7.70
C LYS A 204 13.89 6.93 -7.24
N ILE A 205 12.87 6.70 -8.06
CA ILE A 205 11.48 7.03 -7.71
C ILE A 205 11.03 6.23 -6.48
N ASN A 206 11.37 4.95 -6.39
CA ASN A 206 11.04 4.11 -5.25
C ASN A 206 11.65 4.64 -3.95
N GLN A 207 12.94 4.98 -3.97
CA GLN A 207 13.62 5.60 -2.83
C GLN A 207 12.91 6.89 -2.39
N GLU A 208 12.59 7.78 -3.33
CA GLU A 208 11.89 9.03 -3.02
C GLU A 208 10.50 8.78 -2.42
N LEU A 209 9.71 7.89 -3.03
CA LEU A 209 8.41 7.49 -2.52
C LEU A 209 8.52 6.93 -1.08
N TYR A 210 9.51 6.07 -0.85
CA TYR A 210 9.81 5.49 0.45
C TYR A 210 10.17 6.57 1.49
N ASP A 211 11.00 7.55 1.13
CA ASP A 211 11.41 8.64 2.03
C ASP A 211 10.27 9.62 2.33
N GLU A 212 9.29 9.72 1.42
CA GLU A 212 8.12 10.58 1.57
C GLU A 212 6.97 9.94 2.34
N TYR A 213 7.09 8.67 2.74
CA TYR A 213 6.04 7.92 3.40
C TYR A 213 4.73 8.03 2.64
N TRP A 214 4.77 7.90 1.30
CA TRP A 214 3.60 8.13 0.46
C TRP A 214 2.44 7.16 0.76
N SER A 215 2.78 6.00 1.31
CA SER A 215 1.91 4.93 1.78
C SER A 215 2.69 4.11 2.82
N VAL A 216 2.02 3.32 3.66
CA VAL A 216 2.69 2.39 4.59
C VAL A 216 2.63 0.96 4.01
N PRO A 217 3.77 0.36 3.62
CA PRO A 217 3.83 -1.05 3.30
C PRO A 217 3.49 -1.92 4.51
N ILE A 218 2.55 -2.85 4.32
CA ILE A 218 2.10 -3.79 5.35
C ILE A 218 2.83 -5.12 5.16
N GLY A 219 2.55 -5.80 4.05
CA GLY A 219 3.22 -7.03 3.69
C GLY A 219 2.85 -7.51 2.31
N ILE A 220 3.41 -8.66 1.97
CA ILE A 220 3.07 -9.44 0.79
C ILE A 220 2.35 -10.69 1.30
N VAL A 221 1.18 -10.96 0.73
CA VAL A 221 0.42 -12.18 0.99
C VAL A 221 0.65 -13.12 -0.19
N ASN A 222 1.02 -14.37 0.12
CA ASN A 222 1.16 -15.44 -0.85
C ASN A 222 -0.23 -16.02 -1.15
N LEU A 223 -0.51 -16.24 -2.43
CA LEU A 223 -1.63 -17.09 -2.83
C LEU A 223 -1.22 -18.54 -2.65
N VAL A 224 -1.90 -19.24 -1.74
CA VAL A 224 -1.61 -20.63 -1.40
C VAL A 224 -2.49 -21.54 -2.25
N TYR A 225 -1.87 -22.48 -2.95
CA TYR A 225 -2.55 -23.47 -3.77
C TYR A 225 -2.34 -24.87 -3.20
N ALA A 226 -3.36 -25.73 -3.33
CA ALA A 226 -3.25 -27.15 -3.02
C ALA A 226 -3.46 -27.95 -4.30
N ALA A 227 -2.48 -28.79 -4.65
CA ALA A 227 -2.57 -29.69 -5.80
C ALA A 227 -2.77 -31.13 -5.32
N GLY A 228 -3.71 -31.85 -5.94
CA GLY A 228 -3.95 -33.26 -5.65
C GLY A 228 -2.78 -34.15 -6.10
N PRO A 229 -2.67 -35.38 -5.58
CA PRO A 229 -1.54 -36.27 -5.87
C PRO A 229 -1.39 -36.65 -7.34
N LYS A 230 -2.46 -36.46 -8.14
CA LYS A 230 -2.49 -36.73 -9.58
C LYS A 230 -1.89 -35.61 -10.43
N VAL A 231 -1.61 -34.43 -9.87
CA VAL A 231 -0.99 -33.32 -10.61
C VAL A 231 0.52 -33.52 -10.62
N ALA A 232 1.12 -33.55 -11.80
CA ALA A 232 2.55 -33.84 -11.97
C ALA A 232 3.43 -32.62 -11.65
N ASP A 233 3.44 -31.63 -12.55
CA ASP A 233 4.49 -30.62 -12.62
C ASP A 233 3.97 -29.18 -12.59
N TRP A 234 2.71 -28.99 -12.16
CA TRP A 234 2.11 -27.66 -12.08
C TRP A 234 2.74 -26.82 -10.98
N GLN A 235 3.00 -25.55 -11.29
CA GLN A 235 3.57 -24.57 -10.38
C GLN A 235 2.84 -23.23 -10.56
N PRO A 236 2.62 -22.47 -9.47
CA PRO A 236 1.98 -21.19 -9.57
C PRO A 236 2.84 -20.14 -10.28
N THR A 237 2.20 -19.26 -11.05
CA THR A 237 2.87 -18.12 -11.68
C THR A 237 3.17 -17.02 -10.65
N ASN A 238 4.46 -16.74 -10.42
CA ASN A 238 4.88 -15.63 -9.57
C ASN A 238 4.49 -14.28 -10.18
N GLY A 239 3.96 -13.37 -9.35
CA GLY A 239 3.62 -12.00 -9.77
C GLY A 239 2.26 -11.85 -10.45
N ALA A 240 1.41 -12.87 -10.41
CA ALA A 240 0.02 -12.81 -10.87
C ALA A 240 -0.97 -12.77 -9.68
N LEU A 241 -2.11 -12.07 -9.87
CA LEU A 241 -3.19 -12.03 -8.89
C LEU A 241 -4.05 -13.31 -8.87
N ASP A 242 -4.11 -14.01 -9.98
CA ASP A 242 -4.72 -15.31 -10.11
C ASP A 242 -3.76 -16.13 -10.97
N ASP A 243 -3.64 -17.41 -10.67
CA ASP A 243 -2.93 -18.30 -11.57
C ASP A 243 -3.89 -18.85 -12.62
N TYR A 244 -3.65 -18.47 -13.86
CA TYR A 244 -4.44 -18.93 -14.99
C TYR A 244 -3.85 -20.17 -15.64
N ALA A 245 -2.65 -20.60 -15.25
CA ALA A 245 -1.86 -21.66 -15.88
C ALA A 245 -2.42 -23.10 -15.70
N PHE A 246 -3.72 -23.24 -15.43
CA PHE A 246 -4.36 -24.55 -15.26
C PHE A 246 -4.32 -25.40 -16.54
N GLU A 247 -4.10 -24.80 -17.70
CA GLU A 247 -3.84 -25.49 -18.97
C GLU A 247 -2.55 -26.33 -18.95
N THR A 248 -1.64 -26.08 -18.01
CA THR A 248 -0.40 -26.84 -17.83
C THR A 248 -0.54 -28.04 -16.89
N LEU A 249 -1.74 -28.29 -16.35
CA LEU A 249 -2.03 -29.43 -15.49
C LEU A 249 -1.91 -30.75 -16.26
N ALA A 250 -0.78 -31.44 -16.08
CA ALA A 250 -0.60 -32.80 -16.57
C ALA A 250 -0.88 -33.84 -15.46
N PRO A 251 -1.59 -34.95 -15.77
CA PRO A 251 -1.70 -36.05 -14.84
C PRO A 251 -0.33 -36.73 -14.65
N LYS A 252 -0.01 -37.15 -13.42
CA LYS A 252 1.12 -38.06 -13.17
C LYS A 252 0.87 -39.36 -13.93
N ARG A 253 1.82 -39.70 -14.81
CA ARG A 253 1.85 -40.98 -15.53
C ARG A 253 2.31 -42.10 -14.62
#